data_AF-A0A2N0AKG4-F1
#
_entry.id   AF-A0A2N0AKG4-F1
#
_cell.length_a   1.000
_cell.length_b   1.000
_cell.length_c   1.000
_cell.angle_alpha   90.00
_cell.angle_beta   90.00
_cell.angle_gamma   90.00
#
_symmetry.space_group_name_H-M   'P 1'
#
loop_
_entity.id
_entity.type
_entity.pdbx_description
1 polymer ?
#
loop_
_entity_poly.entity_id
_entity_poly.type
_entity_poly.pdbx_seq_one_letter_code
_entity_poly.pdbx_strand_id
1 'polypeptide(L)'
;MPVNKKKTTIFLFILILLSLLLVGLVYFLFQKKANSDPKQSSFDSHSEVYWQRLQNRPEVLQGPGYPSDLRDFLETLRGKESYLWKGDREKTYAYLLETFPDERGHVLYAVYVAFMNWKEKTLELEQNEGISSYEKLTAVNRLSEEIFPPVIRNLIFPKHPTTPPVWLLSYLEDYIQKNPYSYARERKRIFLRKKEELYKTEKWEIQTWESPMFFQKVVELIYARELLEMSEEERTSYRSAKQEELKVDFWN
;
A
#
# COMPACT_ATOMS: atom_id res chain seq x y z
N MET A 1 29.29 -61.73 -14.98
CA MET A 1 27.81 -61.70 -14.92
C MET A 1 27.30 -60.74 -15.99
N PRO A 2 26.39 -61.14 -16.89
CA PRO A 2 25.89 -60.24 -17.93
C PRO A 2 24.95 -59.20 -17.29
N VAL A 3 25.35 -57.93 -17.33
CA VAL A 3 24.52 -56.83 -16.87
C VAL A 3 23.33 -56.71 -17.82
N ASN A 4 22.13 -57.04 -17.32
CA ASN A 4 20.91 -57.01 -18.11
C ASN A 4 20.55 -55.54 -18.41
N LYS A 5 21.03 -55.03 -19.55
CA LYS A 5 20.98 -53.62 -19.94
C LYS A 5 19.60 -52.97 -19.77
N LYS A 6 18.51 -53.74 -19.94
CA LYS A 6 17.12 -53.29 -19.70
C LYS A 6 16.83 -52.96 -18.22
N LYS A 7 17.34 -53.75 -17.28
CA LYS A 7 17.17 -53.48 -15.85
C LYS A 7 17.96 -52.25 -15.42
N THR A 8 19.14 -52.04 -15.99
CA THR A 8 20.00 -50.89 -15.68
C THR A 8 19.40 -49.58 -16.20
N THR A 9 18.83 -49.57 -17.41
CA THR A 9 18.13 -48.38 -17.93
C THR A 9 16.87 -48.05 -17.15
N ILE A 10 16.07 -49.06 -16.76
CA ILE A 10 14.88 -48.83 -15.92
C ILE A 10 15.29 -48.27 -14.56
N PHE A 11 16.35 -48.80 -13.94
CA PHE A 11 16.86 -48.31 -12.66
C PHE A 11 17.33 -46.85 -12.74
N LEU A 12 18.10 -46.50 -13.78
CA LEU A 12 18.52 -45.11 -14.04
C LEU A 12 17.33 -44.17 -14.24
N PHE A 13 16.31 -44.61 -14.98
CA PHE A 13 15.11 -43.81 -15.21
C PHE A 13 14.35 -43.53 -13.91
N ILE A 14 14.20 -44.54 -13.04
CA ILE A 14 13.58 -44.36 -11.71
C ILE A 14 14.39 -43.36 -10.88
N LEU A 15 15.72 -43.43 -10.93
CA LEU A 15 16.62 -42.54 -10.17
C LEU A 15 16.51 -41.08 -10.63
N ILE A 16 16.41 -40.86 -11.95
CA ILE A 16 16.18 -39.53 -12.54
C ILE A 16 14.79 -39.00 -12.18
N LEU A 17 13.77 -39.86 -12.20
CA LEU A 17 12.41 -39.47 -11.83
C LEU A 17 12.35 -39.07 -10.34
N LEU A 18 13.03 -39.83 -9.47
CA LEU A 18 13.10 -39.55 -8.03
C LEU A 18 13.85 -38.25 -7.74
N SER A 19 14.93 -37.95 -8.48
CA SER A 19 15.68 -36.71 -8.31
C SER A 19 14.87 -35.49 -8.75
N LEU A 20 14.13 -35.58 -9.85
CA LEU A 20 13.22 -34.53 -10.30
C LEU A 20 12.10 -34.27 -9.28
N LEU A 21 11.57 -35.34 -8.68
CA LEU A 21 10.53 -35.25 -7.66
C LEU A 21 11.05 -34.57 -6.39
N LEU A 22 12.27 -34.92 -5.94
CA LEU A 22 12.95 -34.28 -4.81
C LEU A 22 13.22 -32.79 -5.07
N VAL A 23 13.73 -32.43 -6.26
CA VAL A 23 13.96 -31.02 -6.64
C VAL A 23 12.64 -30.25 -6.69
N GLY A 24 11.57 -30.83 -7.23
CA GLY A 24 10.24 -30.22 -7.25
C GLY A 24 9.67 -30.01 -5.83
N LEU A 25 9.89 -30.96 -4.92
CA LEU A 25 9.41 -30.89 -3.54
C LEU A 25 10.19 -29.83 -2.74
N VAL A 26 11.52 -29.75 -2.92
CA VAL A 26 12.36 -28.68 -2.36
C VAL A 26 11.92 -27.32 -2.92
N TYR A 27 11.75 -27.20 -4.24
CA TYR A 27 11.27 -25.96 -4.87
C TYR A 27 9.92 -25.53 -4.28
N PHE A 28 8.94 -26.43 -4.17
CA PHE A 28 7.62 -26.14 -3.63
C PHE A 28 7.65 -25.73 -2.14
N LEU A 29 8.46 -26.41 -1.32
CA LEU A 29 8.63 -26.07 0.10
C LEU A 29 9.31 -24.71 0.30
N PHE A 30 10.28 -24.34 -0.55
CA PHE A 30 10.93 -23.04 -0.50
C PHE A 30 10.07 -21.92 -1.09
N GLN A 31 9.25 -22.19 -2.11
CA GLN A 31 8.31 -21.21 -2.67
C GLN A 31 7.22 -20.83 -1.65
N LYS A 32 6.75 -21.79 -0.84
CA LYS A 32 5.80 -21.51 0.25
C LYS A 32 6.42 -20.63 1.35
N LYS A 33 7.74 -20.59 1.46
CA LYS A 33 8.51 -19.70 2.36
C LYS A 33 8.78 -18.32 1.74
N ALA A 34 8.62 -18.16 0.43
CA ALA A 34 8.86 -16.91 -0.29
C ALA A 34 7.65 -15.95 -0.26
N ASN A 35 6.45 -16.44 0.05
CA ASN A 35 5.36 -15.56 0.48
C ASN A 35 5.60 -15.22 1.95
N SER A 36 6.42 -14.20 2.20
CA SER A 36 6.58 -13.61 3.52
C SER A 36 5.20 -13.21 4.03
N ASP A 37 4.79 -13.79 5.16
CA ASP A 37 3.52 -13.38 5.78
C ASP A 37 3.63 -11.87 6.06
N PRO A 38 2.67 -11.03 5.62
CA PRO A 38 2.66 -9.60 5.92
C PRO A 38 2.81 -9.36 7.44
N LYS A 39 2.32 -10.29 8.26
CA LYS A 39 2.43 -10.30 9.73
C LYS A 39 3.76 -10.80 10.28
N GLN A 40 4.54 -11.57 9.53
CA GLN A 40 5.91 -11.91 9.92
C GLN A 40 6.80 -10.69 9.66
N SER A 41 6.75 -9.74 10.60
CA SER A 41 7.94 -8.96 10.92
C SER A 41 8.86 -9.86 11.75
N SER A 42 10.17 -9.68 11.64
CA SER A 42 11.09 -10.19 12.65
C SER A 42 10.92 -9.36 13.93
N PHE A 43 9.75 -9.49 14.57
CA PHE A 43 9.57 -8.98 15.92
C PHE A 43 10.63 -9.67 16.77
N ASP A 44 11.41 -8.87 17.50
CA ASP A 44 12.20 -9.45 18.57
C ASP A 44 11.23 -10.03 19.62
N SER A 45 11.70 -11.04 20.36
CA SER A 45 10.83 -11.76 21.31
C SER A 45 10.13 -10.85 22.33
N HIS A 46 10.69 -9.67 22.60
CA HIS A 46 10.09 -8.67 23.49
C HIS A 46 8.95 -7.90 22.82
N SER A 47 9.13 -7.38 21.61
CA SER A 47 8.09 -6.61 20.90
C SER A 47 6.87 -7.45 20.53
N GLU A 48 7.05 -8.73 20.22
CA GLU A 48 5.94 -9.64 19.86
C GLU A 48 4.89 -9.74 20.98
N VAL A 49 5.35 -9.88 22.24
CA VAL A 49 4.45 -10.01 23.40
C VAL A 49 3.61 -8.74 23.58
N TYR A 50 4.24 -7.57 23.50
CA TYR A 50 3.54 -6.30 23.65
C TYR A 50 2.64 -6.01 22.46
N TRP A 51 3.03 -6.40 21.24
CA TRP A 51 2.20 -6.29 20.05
C TRP A 51 0.92 -7.12 20.16
N GLN A 52 1.03 -8.38 20.58
CA GLN A 52 -0.13 -9.25 20.80
C GLN A 52 -1.05 -8.72 21.91
N ARG A 53 -0.50 -8.18 23.00
CA ARG A 53 -1.29 -7.52 24.05
C ARG A 53 -2.03 -6.31 23.51
N LEU A 54 -1.34 -5.49 22.70
CA LEU A 54 -1.89 -4.27 22.13
C LEU A 54 -3.01 -4.55 21.13
N GLN A 55 -2.97 -5.66 20.39
CA GLN A 55 -4.09 -6.08 19.54
C GLN A 55 -5.39 -6.29 20.32
N ASN A 56 -5.31 -6.68 21.60
CA ASN A 56 -6.47 -6.88 22.46
C ASN A 56 -6.96 -5.62 23.16
N ARG A 57 -6.10 -4.61 23.33
CA ARG A 57 -6.40 -3.33 24.02
C ARG A 57 -5.73 -2.13 23.34
N PRO A 58 -6.09 -1.83 22.08
CA PRO A 58 -5.45 -0.76 21.31
C PRO A 58 -5.74 0.65 21.87
N GLU A 59 -6.80 0.82 22.64
CA GLU A 59 -7.21 2.08 23.28
C GLU A 59 -6.17 2.64 24.26
N VAL A 60 -5.24 1.80 24.75
CA VAL A 60 -4.16 2.22 25.65
C VAL A 60 -3.30 3.33 25.02
N LEU A 61 -3.12 3.32 23.70
CA LEU A 61 -2.36 4.37 22.97
C LEU A 61 -3.01 5.76 23.01
N GLN A 62 -4.29 5.84 23.36
CA GLN A 62 -5.01 7.11 23.52
C GLN A 62 -4.99 7.61 24.98
N GLY A 63 -4.41 6.82 25.89
CA GLY A 63 -4.31 7.14 27.29
C GLY A 63 -3.27 8.24 27.60
N PRO A 64 -3.32 8.80 28.81
CA PRO A 64 -2.38 9.84 29.23
C PRO A 64 -0.94 9.32 29.22
N GLY A 65 -0.01 10.15 28.71
CA GLY A 65 1.41 9.84 28.69
C GLY A 65 1.90 9.09 27.44
N TYR A 66 1.03 8.85 26.45
CA TYR A 66 1.42 8.52 25.08
C TYR A 66 1.52 9.78 24.20
N PRO A 67 2.27 9.74 23.08
CA PRO A 67 2.34 10.85 22.14
C PRO A 67 0.97 11.23 21.59
N SER A 68 0.67 12.52 21.48
CA SER A 68 -0.59 13.02 20.95
C SER A 68 -0.75 12.79 19.44
N ASP A 69 0.36 12.91 18.69
CA ASP A 69 0.44 12.51 17.28
C ASP A 69 1.38 11.31 17.16
N LEU A 70 0.77 10.12 17.11
CA LEU A 70 1.52 8.87 17.04
C LEU A 70 2.31 8.76 15.73
N ARG A 71 1.77 9.30 14.62
CA ARG A 71 2.44 9.21 13.31
C ARG A 71 3.70 10.06 13.29
N ASP A 72 3.60 11.32 13.70
CA ASP A 72 4.74 12.25 13.73
C ASP A 72 5.84 11.76 14.69
N PHE A 73 5.43 11.21 15.84
CA PHE A 73 6.35 10.58 16.78
C PHE A 73 7.13 9.42 16.14
N LEU A 74 6.45 8.49 15.46
CA LEU A 74 7.08 7.34 14.82
C LEU A 74 8.03 7.74 13.67
N GLU A 75 7.66 8.75 12.87
CA GLU A 75 8.53 9.30 11.82
C GLU A 75 9.77 9.98 12.41
N THR A 76 9.60 10.75 13.49
CA THR A 76 10.71 11.37 14.22
C THR A 76 11.65 10.31 14.79
N LEU A 77 11.11 9.25 15.39
CA LEU A 77 11.89 8.16 15.95
C LEU A 77 12.69 7.43 14.86
N ARG A 78 12.07 7.15 13.70
CA ARG A 78 12.76 6.59 12.53
C ARG A 78 13.89 7.49 12.06
N GLY A 79 13.68 8.81 12.03
CA GLY A 79 14.71 9.78 11.67
C GLY A 79 15.90 9.73 12.63
N LYS A 80 15.64 9.67 13.94
CA LYS A 80 16.69 9.51 14.95
C LYS A 80 17.45 8.19 14.78
N GLU A 81 16.75 7.08 14.61
CA GLU A 81 17.37 5.77 14.36
C GLU A 81 18.27 5.83 13.14
N SER A 82 17.76 6.30 12.01
CA SER A 82 18.48 6.29 10.73
C SER A 82 19.71 7.20 10.75
N TYR A 83 19.57 8.42 11.27
CA TYR A 83 20.60 9.46 11.08
C TYR A 83 21.44 9.73 12.34
N LEU A 84 20.85 9.74 13.53
CA LEU A 84 21.58 10.02 14.77
C LEU A 84 22.19 8.75 15.35
N TRP A 85 21.45 7.65 15.29
CA TRP A 85 21.86 6.38 15.88
C TRP A 85 22.39 5.39 14.85
N LYS A 86 22.46 5.77 13.56
CA LYS A 86 23.08 4.99 12.48
C LYS A 86 22.46 3.58 12.30
N GLY A 87 21.15 3.47 12.48
CA GLY A 87 20.41 2.21 12.39
C GLY A 87 20.47 1.34 13.65
N ASP A 88 20.95 1.87 14.77
CA ASP A 88 21.07 1.13 16.04
C ASP A 88 19.72 1.04 16.76
N ARG A 89 19.05 -0.10 16.57
CA ARG A 89 17.72 -0.38 17.14
C ARG A 89 17.73 -0.56 18.66
N GLU A 90 18.86 -0.96 19.25
CA GLU A 90 18.99 -1.05 20.72
C GLU A 90 18.97 0.34 21.35
N LYS A 91 19.60 1.33 20.71
CA LYS A 91 19.50 2.74 21.14
C LYS A 91 18.10 3.29 21.02
N THR A 92 17.39 2.96 19.94
CA THR A 92 15.97 3.32 19.80
C THR A 92 15.16 2.80 20.98
N TYR A 93 15.34 1.52 21.31
CA TYR A 93 14.63 0.90 22.43
C TYR A 93 15.00 1.52 23.78
N ALA A 94 16.30 1.71 24.06
CA ALA A 94 16.77 2.32 25.30
C ALA A 94 16.20 3.75 25.48
N TYR A 95 16.19 4.55 24.41
CA TYR A 95 15.60 5.89 24.41
C TYR A 95 14.11 5.87 24.75
N LEU A 96 13.37 4.91 24.22
CA LEU A 96 11.94 4.76 24.52
C LEU A 96 11.69 4.39 25.98
N LEU A 97 12.51 3.51 26.57
CA LEU A 97 12.41 3.14 27.99
C LEU A 97 12.76 4.30 28.93
N GLU A 98 13.74 5.13 28.55
CA GLU A 98 14.12 6.31 29.32
C GLU A 98 13.05 7.41 29.25
N THR A 99 12.47 7.63 28.05
CA THR A 99 11.52 8.72 27.81
C THR A 99 10.10 8.36 28.26
N PHE A 100 9.70 7.09 28.12
CA PHE A 100 8.37 6.59 28.45
C PHE A 100 8.48 5.45 29.46
N PRO A 101 8.44 5.76 30.77
CA PRO A 101 8.61 4.75 31.81
C PRO A 101 7.44 3.76 31.83
N ASP A 102 7.64 2.68 32.60
CA ASP A 102 6.70 1.57 32.75
C ASP A 102 6.55 0.74 31.46
N GLU A 103 5.37 0.15 31.23
CA GLU A 103 5.07 -0.62 30.03
C GLU A 103 5.00 0.22 28.73
N ARG A 104 4.94 1.55 28.86
CA ARG A 104 4.69 2.45 27.72
C ARG A 104 5.80 2.43 26.68
N GLY A 105 7.07 2.48 27.11
CA GLY A 105 8.22 2.40 26.21
C GLY A 105 8.23 1.09 25.42
N HIS A 106 7.87 -0.02 26.05
CA HIS A 106 7.75 -1.32 25.39
C HIS A 106 6.61 -1.36 24.36
N VAL A 107 5.44 -0.81 24.71
CA VAL A 107 4.29 -0.71 23.80
C VAL A 107 4.64 0.16 22.59
N LEU A 108 5.24 1.33 22.80
CA LEU A 108 5.65 2.23 21.72
C LEU A 108 6.71 1.58 20.83
N TYR A 109 7.64 0.82 21.41
CA TYR A 109 8.62 0.07 20.63
C TYR A 109 7.96 -1.01 19.76
N ALA A 110 6.99 -1.75 20.28
CA ALA A 110 6.25 -2.74 19.49
C ALA A 110 5.49 -2.10 18.31
N VAL A 111 4.84 -0.95 18.54
CA VAL A 111 4.19 -0.15 17.47
C VAL A 111 5.23 0.31 16.45
N TYR A 112 6.40 0.76 16.90
CA TYR A 112 7.48 1.20 16.04
C TYR A 112 8.03 0.07 15.17
N VAL A 113 8.23 -1.14 15.71
CA VAL A 113 8.64 -2.31 14.92
C VAL A 113 7.61 -2.63 13.83
N ALA A 114 6.32 -2.63 14.17
CA ALA A 114 5.25 -2.82 13.19
C ALA A 114 5.22 -1.71 12.12
N PHE A 115 5.48 -0.46 12.51
CA PHE A 115 5.60 0.68 11.62
C PHE A 115 6.78 0.55 10.66
N MET A 116 7.94 0.11 11.14
CA MET A 116 9.12 -0.11 10.30
C MET A 116 8.89 -1.25 9.30
N ASN A 117 8.26 -2.35 9.73
CA ASN A 117 7.85 -3.43 8.83
C ASN A 117 6.90 -2.93 7.72
N TRP A 118 5.93 -2.09 8.06
CA TRP A 118 5.06 -1.47 7.05
C TRP A 118 5.85 -0.55 6.11
N LYS A 119 6.80 0.25 6.60
CA LYS A 119 7.65 1.12 5.78
C LYS A 119 8.51 0.34 4.79
N GLU A 120 9.16 -0.73 5.25
CA GLU A 120 10.00 -1.60 4.42
C GLU A 120 9.17 -2.23 3.29
N LYS A 121 8.04 -2.86 3.63
CA LYS A 121 7.14 -3.48 2.64
C LYS A 121 6.49 -2.46 1.70
N THR A 122 6.21 -1.25 2.19
CA THR A 122 5.71 -0.16 1.33
C THR A 122 6.77 0.28 0.32
N LEU A 123 8.03 0.38 0.74
CA LEU A 123 9.14 0.72 -0.16
C LEU A 123 9.32 -0.33 -1.26
N GLU A 124 9.19 -1.62 -0.93
CA GLU A 124 9.22 -2.71 -1.92
C GLU A 124 8.09 -2.57 -2.97
N LEU A 125 6.88 -2.21 -2.53
CA LEU A 125 5.75 -1.97 -3.43
C LEU A 125 5.95 -0.72 -4.30
N GLU A 126 6.50 0.35 -3.73
CA GLU A 126 6.79 1.59 -4.46
C GLU A 126 7.85 1.39 -5.54
N GLN A 127 8.87 0.57 -5.28
CA GLN A 127 9.94 0.24 -6.21
C GLN A 127 9.52 -0.76 -7.29
N ASN A 128 8.38 -1.45 -7.14
CA ASN A 128 7.89 -2.37 -8.15
C ASN A 128 7.39 -1.63 -9.40
N GLU A 129 8.13 -1.72 -10.51
CA GLU A 129 7.77 -1.09 -11.78
C GLU A 129 6.64 -1.83 -12.54
N GLY A 130 6.33 -3.07 -12.15
CA GLY A 130 5.34 -3.91 -12.84
C GLY A 130 3.88 -3.65 -12.47
N ILE A 131 3.61 -2.72 -11.55
CA ILE A 131 2.26 -2.38 -11.08
C ILE A 131 1.99 -0.88 -11.18
N SER A 132 0.74 -0.52 -11.46
CA SER A 132 0.34 0.89 -11.63
C SER A 132 0.30 1.66 -10.31
N SER A 133 0.26 2.99 -10.39
CA SER A 133 0.10 3.86 -9.22
C SER A 133 -1.14 3.51 -8.39
N TYR A 134 -2.25 3.15 -9.04
CA TYR A 134 -3.47 2.73 -8.35
C TYR A 134 -3.32 1.40 -7.63
N GLU A 135 -2.66 0.43 -8.27
CA GLU A 135 -2.38 -0.87 -7.67
C GLU A 135 -1.44 -0.73 -6.47
N LYS A 136 -0.43 0.14 -6.57
CA LYS A 136 0.45 0.50 -5.45
C LYS A 136 -0.34 1.09 -4.28
N LEU A 137 -1.16 2.11 -4.51
CA LEU A 137 -1.99 2.73 -3.47
C LEU A 137 -2.92 1.70 -2.79
N THR A 138 -3.53 0.82 -3.59
CA THR A 138 -4.42 -0.23 -3.09
C THR A 138 -3.66 -1.25 -2.25
N ALA A 139 -2.48 -1.69 -2.72
CA ALA A 139 -1.63 -2.64 -2.02
C ALA A 139 -1.09 -2.06 -0.71
N VAL A 140 -0.64 -0.80 -0.70
CA VAL A 140 -0.16 -0.12 0.52
C VAL A 140 -1.29 0.04 1.54
N ASN A 141 -2.49 0.41 1.10
CA ASN A 141 -3.64 0.48 2.00
C ASN A 141 -3.97 -0.88 2.58
N ARG A 142 -4.07 -1.93 1.75
CA ARG A 142 -4.31 -3.31 2.20
C ARG A 142 -3.26 -3.77 3.21
N LEU A 143 -1.99 -3.50 2.94
CA LEU A 143 -0.88 -3.81 3.85
C LEU A 143 -1.05 -3.12 5.21
N SER A 144 -1.53 -1.87 5.22
CA SER A 144 -1.83 -1.17 6.47
C SER A 144 -2.99 -1.83 7.25
N GLU A 145 -4.00 -2.39 6.56
CA GLU A 145 -5.10 -3.12 7.21
C GLU A 145 -4.67 -4.49 7.72
N GLU A 146 -3.73 -5.14 7.04
CA GLU A 146 -3.21 -6.46 7.42
C GLU A 146 -2.27 -6.39 8.63
N ILE A 147 -1.46 -5.31 8.71
CA ILE A 147 -0.50 -5.11 9.80
C ILE A 147 -1.18 -4.49 11.02
N PHE A 148 -1.97 -3.42 10.86
CA PHE A 148 -2.47 -2.64 11.99
C PHE A 148 -3.94 -2.92 12.30
N PRO A 149 -4.27 -3.23 13.57
CA PRO A 149 -5.65 -3.20 14.05
C PRO A 149 -6.34 -1.85 13.74
N PRO A 150 -7.66 -1.81 13.48
CA PRO A 150 -8.35 -0.61 12.99
C PRO A 150 -8.13 0.65 13.85
N VAL A 151 -8.12 0.51 15.17
CA VAL A 151 -7.91 1.63 16.10
C VAL A 151 -6.50 2.21 15.93
N ILE A 152 -5.47 1.35 15.91
CA ILE A 152 -4.07 1.75 15.74
C ILE A 152 -3.87 2.34 14.34
N ARG A 153 -4.47 1.71 13.32
CA ARG A 153 -4.42 2.20 11.94
C ARG A 153 -4.95 3.62 11.83
N ASN A 154 -6.07 3.94 12.48
CA ASN A 154 -6.63 5.28 12.47
C ASN A 154 -5.76 6.32 13.22
N LEU A 155 -4.98 5.89 14.22
CA LEU A 155 -4.03 6.76 14.91
C LEU A 155 -2.79 7.06 14.05
N ILE A 156 -2.29 6.07 13.31
CA ILE A 156 -1.07 6.22 12.48
C ILE A 156 -1.42 6.81 11.10
N PHE A 157 -2.56 6.45 10.54
CA PHE A 157 -3.02 6.84 9.21
C PHE A 157 -4.42 7.47 9.32
N PRO A 158 -4.53 8.66 9.94
CA PRO A 158 -5.79 9.37 9.98
C PRO A 158 -6.29 9.61 8.56
N LYS A 159 -7.61 9.50 8.36
CA LYS A 159 -8.23 9.79 7.07
C LYS A 159 -7.89 11.22 6.67
N HIS A 160 -7.21 11.39 5.54
CA HIS A 160 -6.94 12.70 4.98
C HIS A 160 -8.00 13.04 3.92
N PRO A 161 -8.59 14.25 3.92
CA PRO A 161 -9.64 14.61 2.97
C PRO A 161 -9.24 14.52 1.49
N THR A 162 -7.95 14.63 1.19
CA THR A 162 -7.43 14.49 -0.19
C THR A 162 -7.15 13.05 -0.63
N THR A 163 -7.26 12.06 0.26
CA THR A 163 -7.04 10.66 -0.10
C THR A 163 -8.02 10.17 -1.19
N PRO A 164 -9.34 10.41 -1.12
CA PRO A 164 -10.27 9.97 -2.15
C PRO A 164 -10.03 10.59 -3.54
N PRO A 165 -9.77 11.91 -3.69
CA PRO A 165 -9.36 12.49 -4.98
C PRO A 165 -8.11 11.84 -5.59
N VAL A 166 -7.08 11.55 -4.79
CA VAL A 166 -5.85 10.89 -5.27
C VAL A 166 -6.14 9.49 -5.79
N TRP A 167 -6.91 8.70 -5.03
CA TRP A 167 -7.33 7.36 -5.43
C TRP A 167 -8.13 7.36 -6.72
N LEU A 168 -9.03 8.34 -6.87
CA LEU A 168 -9.87 8.48 -8.04
C LEU A 168 -9.06 8.82 -9.30
N LEU A 169 -8.08 9.72 -9.19
CA LEU A 169 -7.16 10.03 -10.31
C LEU A 169 -6.35 8.81 -10.71
N SER A 170 -5.68 8.16 -9.75
CA SER A 170 -4.86 6.99 -10.05
C SER A 170 -5.69 5.86 -10.67
N TYR A 171 -6.92 5.65 -10.20
CA TYR A 171 -7.84 4.68 -10.80
C TYR A 171 -8.14 4.99 -12.26
N LEU A 172 -8.42 6.26 -12.58
CA LEU A 172 -8.71 6.68 -13.95
C LEU A 172 -7.48 6.51 -14.86
N GLU A 173 -6.29 6.87 -14.38
CA GLU A 173 -5.02 6.65 -15.08
C GLU A 173 -4.81 5.16 -15.41
N ASP A 174 -4.95 4.29 -14.40
CA ASP A 174 -4.83 2.83 -14.55
C ASP A 174 -5.84 2.27 -15.56
N TYR A 175 -7.10 2.71 -15.45
CA TYR A 175 -8.15 2.28 -16.36
C TYR A 175 -7.83 2.65 -17.82
N ILE A 176 -7.36 3.88 -18.07
CA ILE A 176 -7.04 4.34 -19.43
C ILE A 176 -5.82 3.62 -19.98
N GLN A 177 -4.78 3.40 -19.17
CA GLN A 177 -3.60 2.63 -19.57
C GLN A 177 -3.99 1.20 -19.99
N LYS A 178 -4.90 0.56 -19.24
CA LYS A 178 -5.40 -0.79 -19.55
C LYS A 178 -6.42 -0.81 -20.70
N ASN A 179 -7.09 0.30 -20.98
CA ASN A 179 -8.16 0.42 -21.97
C ASN A 179 -7.94 1.64 -22.91
N PRO A 180 -6.84 1.68 -23.68
CA PRO A 180 -6.46 2.88 -24.44
C PRO A 180 -7.48 3.28 -25.52
N TYR A 181 -8.24 2.32 -26.05
CA TYR A 181 -9.23 2.54 -27.10
C TYR A 181 -10.61 2.98 -26.58
N SER A 182 -10.81 3.01 -25.25
CA SER A 182 -12.07 3.46 -24.64
C SER A 182 -12.38 4.91 -25.02
N TYR A 183 -13.64 5.20 -25.31
CA TYR A 183 -14.12 6.54 -25.66
C TYR A 183 -14.41 7.39 -24.42
N ALA A 184 -14.42 8.72 -24.54
CA ALA A 184 -14.67 9.64 -23.43
C ALA A 184 -15.96 9.33 -22.66
N ARG A 185 -17.05 8.93 -23.35
CA ARG A 185 -18.31 8.54 -22.70
C ARG A 185 -18.14 7.39 -21.72
N GLU A 186 -17.35 6.38 -22.08
CA GLU A 186 -17.09 5.24 -21.21
C GLU A 186 -16.18 5.62 -20.05
N ARG A 187 -15.11 6.37 -20.32
CA ARG A 187 -14.17 6.88 -19.30
C ARG A 187 -14.88 7.76 -18.26
N LYS A 188 -15.81 8.62 -18.71
CA LYS A 188 -16.66 9.43 -17.84
C LYS A 188 -17.56 8.57 -16.97
N ARG A 189 -18.23 7.55 -17.55
CA ARG A 189 -19.09 6.62 -16.81
C ARG A 189 -18.34 5.88 -15.70
N ILE A 190 -17.17 5.30 -16.00
CA ILE A 190 -16.40 4.54 -15.00
C ILE A 190 -15.83 5.46 -13.91
N PHE A 191 -15.43 6.67 -14.28
CA PHE A 191 -14.95 7.68 -13.34
C PHE A 191 -16.06 8.12 -12.36
N LEU A 192 -17.25 8.47 -12.86
CA LEU A 192 -18.38 8.87 -12.02
C LEU A 192 -18.81 7.75 -11.07
N ARG A 193 -18.87 6.50 -11.56
CA ARG A 193 -19.17 5.33 -10.73
C ARG A 193 -18.14 5.13 -9.62
N LYS A 194 -16.84 5.25 -9.92
CA LYS A 194 -15.79 5.10 -8.90
C LYS A 194 -15.80 6.25 -7.90
N LYS A 195 -16.13 7.47 -8.33
CA LYS A 195 -16.30 8.61 -7.43
C LYS A 195 -17.42 8.37 -6.43
N GLU A 196 -18.58 7.91 -6.89
CA GLU A 196 -19.71 7.58 -6.01
C GLU A 196 -19.31 6.55 -4.95
N GLU A 197 -18.58 5.50 -5.36
CA GLU A 197 -18.06 4.46 -4.46
C GLU A 197 -17.08 5.00 -3.40
N LEU A 198 -16.19 5.92 -3.79
CA LEU A 198 -15.16 6.47 -2.91
C LEU A 198 -15.69 7.57 -1.98
N TYR A 199 -16.62 8.41 -2.46
CA TYR A 199 -17.07 9.61 -1.76
C TYR A 199 -18.22 9.28 -0.81
N LYS A 200 -19.00 8.23 -1.08
CA LYS A 200 -20.09 7.71 -0.23
C LYS A 200 -20.93 8.84 0.40
N THR A 201 -21.00 8.89 1.72
CA THR A 201 -21.79 9.83 2.53
C THR A 201 -21.16 11.21 2.68
N GLU A 202 -19.86 11.35 2.42
CA GLU A 202 -19.07 12.58 2.64
C GLU A 202 -18.91 13.39 1.32
N LYS A 203 -19.80 13.18 0.35
CA LYS A 203 -19.74 13.76 -1.00
C LYS A 203 -19.42 15.26 -0.98
N TRP A 204 -20.17 16.03 -0.19
CA TRP A 204 -20.04 17.50 -0.13
C TRP A 204 -18.74 17.96 0.52
N GLU A 205 -18.27 17.26 1.56
CA GLU A 205 -17.03 17.62 2.25
C GLU A 205 -15.83 17.34 1.34
N ILE A 206 -15.72 16.12 0.80
CA ILE A 206 -14.60 15.71 -0.07
C ILE A 206 -14.52 16.62 -1.32
N GLN A 207 -15.66 17.07 -1.85
CA GLN A 207 -15.72 17.99 -2.99
C GLN A 207 -15.04 19.34 -2.74
N THR A 208 -15.11 19.88 -1.52
CA THR A 208 -14.44 21.17 -1.22
C THR A 208 -12.93 21.07 -1.30
N TRP A 209 -12.38 19.86 -1.29
CA TRP A 209 -10.95 19.57 -1.37
C TRP A 209 -10.48 19.24 -2.79
N GLU A 210 -11.38 19.18 -3.78
CA GLU A 210 -11.03 18.99 -5.19
C GLU A 210 -10.41 20.28 -5.75
N SER A 211 -9.11 20.26 -6.04
CA SER A 211 -8.43 21.43 -6.60
C SER A 211 -8.79 21.65 -8.09
N PRO A 212 -8.67 22.88 -8.62
CA PRO A 212 -8.84 23.12 -10.06
C PRO A 212 -7.94 22.22 -10.94
N MET A 213 -6.73 21.93 -10.45
CA MET A 213 -5.78 21.03 -11.11
C MET A 213 -6.28 19.59 -11.19
N PHE A 214 -7.01 19.12 -10.17
CA PHE A 214 -7.65 17.80 -10.19
C PHE A 214 -8.63 17.70 -11.35
N PHE A 215 -9.52 18.68 -11.52
CA PHE A 215 -10.49 18.68 -12.62
C PHE A 215 -9.81 18.77 -13.98
N GLN A 216 -8.74 19.55 -14.10
CA GLN A 216 -7.95 19.61 -15.32
C GLN A 216 -7.39 18.23 -15.69
N LYS A 217 -6.76 17.54 -14.75
CA LYS A 217 -6.24 16.19 -14.98
C LYS A 217 -7.32 15.19 -15.36
N VAL A 218 -8.47 15.23 -14.69
CA VAL A 218 -9.62 14.36 -15.02
C VAL A 218 -10.08 14.59 -16.47
N VAL A 219 -10.19 15.84 -16.90
CA VAL A 219 -10.58 16.18 -18.28
C VAL A 219 -9.53 15.69 -19.28
N GLU A 220 -8.25 15.95 -19.02
CA GLU A 220 -7.16 15.50 -19.88
C GLU A 220 -7.17 13.97 -20.04
N LEU A 221 -7.48 13.23 -18.99
CA LEU A 221 -7.58 11.77 -19.01
C LEU A 221 -8.83 11.26 -19.75
N ILE A 222 -10.02 11.78 -19.41
CA ILE A 222 -11.28 11.37 -20.03
C ILE A 222 -11.26 11.65 -21.54
N TYR A 223 -10.74 12.81 -21.94
CA TYR A 223 -10.76 13.28 -23.33
C TYR A 223 -9.40 13.16 -24.03
N ALA A 224 -8.48 12.35 -23.50
CA ALA A 224 -7.11 12.27 -24.01
C ALA A 224 -7.07 12.00 -25.52
N ARG A 225 -7.99 11.16 -26.03
CA ARG A 225 -8.06 10.80 -27.44
C ARG A 225 -8.50 11.97 -28.32
N GLU A 226 -9.56 12.65 -27.92
CA GLU A 226 -10.10 13.82 -28.61
C GLU A 226 -9.09 14.96 -28.62
N LEU A 227 -8.34 15.12 -27.53
CA LEU A 227 -7.31 16.15 -27.39
C LEU A 227 -6.08 15.90 -28.28
N LEU A 228 -5.76 14.64 -28.63
CA LEU A 228 -4.58 14.32 -29.45
C LEU A 228 -4.62 14.99 -30.83
N GLU A 229 -5.81 15.14 -31.40
CA GLU A 229 -6.01 15.66 -32.76
C GLU A 229 -6.16 17.20 -32.80
N MET A 230 -6.25 17.84 -31.64
CA MET A 230 -6.47 19.29 -31.51
C MET A 230 -5.15 20.07 -31.40
N SER A 231 -5.17 21.31 -31.91
CA SER A 231 -4.13 22.32 -31.65
C SER A 231 -4.15 22.80 -30.19
N GLU A 232 -3.08 23.46 -29.71
CA GLU A 232 -3.00 23.94 -28.32
C GLU A 232 -4.09 24.98 -27.96
N GLU A 233 -4.47 25.82 -28.91
CA GLU A 233 -5.54 26.83 -28.74
C GLU A 233 -6.92 26.16 -28.60
N GLU A 234 -7.19 25.15 -29.43
CA GLU A 234 -8.41 24.33 -29.36
C GLU A 234 -8.44 23.51 -28.07
N ARG A 235 -7.31 22.93 -27.65
CA ARG A 235 -7.19 22.17 -26.40
C ARG A 235 -7.56 23.03 -25.20
N THR A 236 -7.08 24.27 -25.13
CA THR A 236 -7.35 25.16 -24.00
C THR A 236 -8.83 25.50 -23.90
N SER A 237 -9.46 25.83 -25.03
CA SER A 237 -10.90 26.12 -25.12
C SER A 237 -11.75 24.88 -24.80
N TYR A 238 -11.39 23.73 -25.37
CA TYR A 238 -12.08 22.46 -25.16
C TYR A 238 -11.99 21.99 -23.70
N ARG A 239 -10.81 22.07 -23.08
CA ARG A 239 -10.62 21.74 -21.65
C ARG A 239 -11.53 22.58 -20.77
N SER A 240 -11.59 23.88 -21.00
CA SER A 240 -12.40 24.80 -20.20
C SER A 240 -13.90 24.47 -20.32
N ALA A 241 -14.38 24.21 -21.54
CA ALA A 241 -15.76 23.79 -21.76
C ALA A 241 -16.09 22.44 -21.09
N LYS A 242 -15.18 21.46 -21.19
CA LYS A 242 -15.38 20.13 -20.58
C LYS A 242 -15.24 20.11 -19.06
N GLN A 243 -14.46 21.02 -18.49
CA GLN A 243 -14.42 21.24 -17.04
C GLN A 243 -15.79 21.69 -16.53
N GLU A 244 -16.42 22.66 -17.18
CA GLU A 244 -17.75 23.13 -16.79
C GLU A 244 -18.82 22.06 -17.01
N GLU A 245 -18.78 21.32 -18.12
CA GLU A 245 -19.69 20.19 -18.35
C GLU A 245 -19.55 19.13 -17.25
N LEU A 246 -18.33 18.75 -16.90
CA LEU A 246 -18.09 17.77 -15.84
C LEU A 246 -18.63 18.28 -14.52
N LYS A 247 -18.36 19.54 -14.15
CA LYS A 247 -18.96 20.18 -12.96
C LYS A 247 -20.47 19.99 -12.96
N VAL A 248 -21.18 20.35 -14.03
CA VAL A 248 -22.65 20.20 -14.09
C VAL A 248 -23.10 18.75 -13.91
N ASP A 249 -22.45 17.79 -14.60
CA ASP A 249 -22.76 16.36 -14.45
C ASP A 249 -22.35 15.77 -13.09
N PHE A 250 -21.52 16.47 -12.31
CA PHE A 250 -21.21 16.11 -10.92
C PHE A 250 -22.29 16.56 -9.92
N TRP A 251 -23.03 17.63 -10.25
CA TRP A 251 -23.99 18.29 -9.35
C TRP A 251 -25.42 17.73 -9.48
N ASN A 252 -25.71 16.99 -10.56
CA ASN A 252 -26.95 16.24 -10.78
C ASN A 252 -26.80 14.75 -10.46
#